data_AF-A0AAV0JIW9-F1
#
_entry.id   AF-A0AAV0JIW9-F1
#
_cell.length_a   1.000
_cell.length_b   1.000
_cell.length_c   1.000
_cell.angle_alpha   90.00
_cell.angle_beta   90.00
_cell.angle_gamma   90.00
#
_symmetry.space_group_name_H-M   'P 1'
#
loop_
_entity.id
_entity.type
_entity.pdbx_description
1 polymer ?
#
loop_
_entity_poly.entity_id
_entity_poly.type
_entity_poly.pdbx_seq_one_letter_code
_entity_poly.pdbx_strand_id
1 'polypeptide(L)'
;MAPPKPAGGKAKKVIGIIKLALEAGKATPAPPVGPALGSKGVNIMAFCKDYNARTADKAGYVIPVEITVFDDKSFTFILKTPPASVLLLKAAGAEKGSKDPRNEKVGMITIDQLRTIAAEKLPDLNCTNVESAMRIIAGTAANMGIDIDPPVLEPKQKVLV
;
A
#
# COMPACT_ATOMS: atom_id res chain seq x y z
N MET A 1 -7.85 -4.43 19.12
CA MET A 1 -9.09 -4.33 18.34
C MET A 1 -8.95 -5.29 17.17
N ALA A 2 -9.55 -6.48 17.28
CA ALA A 2 -9.53 -7.47 16.21
C ALA A 2 -10.30 -6.93 15.00
N PRO A 3 -9.87 -7.21 13.76
CA PRO A 3 -10.65 -6.83 12.58
C PRO A 3 -12.06 -7.43 12.68
N PRO A 4 -13.10 -6.71 12.24
CA PRO A 4 -14.47 -7.18 12.31
C PRO A 4 -14.57 -8.51 11.55
N LYS A 5 -15.07 -9.54 12.24
CA LYS A 5 -15.52 -10.77 11.59
C LYS A 5 -16.60 -10.37 10.57
N PRO A 6 -16.48 -10.77 9.29
CA PRO A 6 -17.51 -10.46 8.32
C PRO A 6 -18.80 -11.20 8.72
N ALA A 7 -19.87 -10.43 8.88
CA ALA A 7 -21.20 -10.93 9.13
C ALA A 7 -21.77 -11.65 7.89
N GLY A 8 -22.31 -12.86 8.08
CA GLY A 8 -23.60 -13.22 7.50
C GLY A 8 -23.72 -13.54 6.00
N GLY A 9 -22.72 -14.10 5.34
CA GLY A 9 -22.90 -14.70 4.00
C GLY A 9 -22.24 -16.06 3.93
N LYS A 10 -22.94 -17.11 3.44
CA LYS A 10 -22.41 -18.48 3.25
C LYS A 10 -20.93 -18.44 2.86
N ALA A 11 -20.07 -19.12 3.62
CA ALA A 11 -18.62 -19.14 3.41
C ALA A 11 -18.30 -19.67 2.01
N LYS A 12 -18.22 -18.77 1.02
CA LYS A 12 -17.82 -19.10 -0.34
C LYS A 12 -16.37 -19.56 -0.27
N LYS A 13 -16.10 -20.78 -0.75
CA LYS A 13 -14.77 -21.38 -0.68
C LYS A 13 -13.82 -20.57 -1.56
N VAL A 14 -12.77 -20.03 -0.96
CA VAL A 14 -11.74 -19.27 -1.66
C VAL A 14 -10.86 -20.25 -2.44
N ILE A 15 -10.79 -20.09 -3.75
CA ILE A 15 -9.96 -20.93 -4.64
C ILE A 15 -8.55 -20.34 -4.84
N GLY A 16 -8.36 -19.08 -4.48
CA GLY A 16 -7.07 -18.42 -4.57
C GLY A 16 -7.14 -16.95 -4.23
N ILE A 17 -5.99 -16.41 -3.82
CA ILE A 17 -5.78 -14.99 -3.58
C ILE A 17 -4.67 -14.54 -4.51
N ILE A 18 -4.92 -13.51 -5.30
CA ILE A 18 -3.99 -12.91 -6.24
C ILE A 18 -3.68 -11.51 -5.73
N LYS A 19 -2.39 -11.19 -5.57
CA LYS A 19 -1.93 -9.86 -5.17
C LYS A 19 -1.24 -9.22 -6.36
N LEU A 20 -1.76 -8.10 -6.83
CA LEU A 20 -1.20 -7.33 -7.95
C LEU A 20 -0.90 -5.91 -7.47
N ALA A 21 0.13 -5.30 -8.05
CA ALA A 21 0.43 -3.89 -7.87
C ALA A 21 0.18 -3.21 -9.22
N LEU A 22 -0.77 -2.28 -9.28
CA LEU A 22 -1.17 -1.61 -10.50
C LEU A 22 -1.13 -0.10 -10.33
N GLU A 23 -0.87 0.60 -11.42
CA GLU A 23 -0.96 2.06 -11.43
C GLU A 23 -2.43 2.47 -11.42
N ALA A 24 -2.77 3.36 -10.49
CA ALA A 24 -4.08 3.96 -10.34
C ALA A 24 -4.53 4.63 -11.65
N GLY A 25 -5.76 4.34 -12.08
CA GLY A 25 -6.34 4.83 -13.33
C GLY A 25 -5.72 4.26 -14.62
N LYS A 26 -4.72 3.38 -14.52
CA LYS A 26 -4.01 2.76 -15.65
C LYS A 26 -4.04 1.24 -15.63
N ALA A 27 -5.00 0.61 -14.94
CA ALA A 27 -5.18 -0.83 -15.05
C ALA A 27 -5.56 -1.18 -16.49
N THR A 28 -4.70 -1.97 -17.12
CA THR A 28 -4.89 -2.51 -18.46
C THR A 28 -4.75 -4.03 -18.40
N PRO A 29 -5.38 -4.78 -19.33
CA PRO A 29 -5.27 -6.24 -19.43
C PRO A 29 -3.88 -6.72 -19.88
N ALA A 30 -2.83 -5.97 -19.56
CA ALA A 30 -1.44 -6.23 -19.92
C ALA A 30 -0.94 -7.58 -19.37
N PRO A 31 0.16 -8.14 -19.94
CA PRO A 31 0.71 -9.45 -19.57
C PRO A 31 1.03 -9.71 -18.08
N PRO A 32 1.20 -8.75 -17.16
CA PRO A 32 1.27 -9.08 -15.73
C PRO A 32 -0.11 -9.37 -15.09
N VAL A 33 -1.20 -8.78 -15.61
CA VAL A 33 -2.56 -8.86 -15.05
C VAL A 33 -3.38 -9.93 -15.76
N GLY A 34 -3.30 -9.96 -17.09
CA GLY A 34 -4.10 -10.83 -17.94
C GLY A 34 -3.91 -12.33 -17.63
N PRO A 35 -2.68 -12.86 -17.62
CA PRO A 35 -2.41 -14.26 -17.29
C PRO A 35 -2.75 -14.60 -15.83
N ALA A 36 -2.44 -13.71 -14.88
CA ALA A 36 -2.67 -13.96 -13.45
C ALA A 36 -4.16 -14.08 -13.10
N LEU A 37 -4.99 -13.18 -13.63
CA LEU A 37 -6.45 -13.18 -13.42
C LEU A 37 -7.18 -14.15 -14.36
N GLY A 38 -6.74 -14.21 -15.63
CA GLY A 38 -7.35 -15.05 -16.66
C GLY A 38 -7.22 -16.54 -16.37
N SER A 39 -6.10 -16.99 -15.81
CA SER A 39 -5.90 -18.40 -15.41
C SER A 39 -6.87 -18.87 -14.32
N LYS A 40 -7.49 -17.93 -13.61
CA LYS A 40 -8.47 -18.19 -12.53
C LYS A 40 -9.91 -17.89 -12.93
N GLY A 41 -10.16 -17.57 -14.21
CA GLY A 41 -11.50 -17.32 -14.75
C GLY A 41 -12.11 -15.98 -14.31
N VAL A 42 -11.29 -15.01 -13.88
CA VAL A 42 -11.75 -13.67 -13.48
C VAL A 42 -11.96 -12.80 -14.71
N ASN A 43 -13.03 -12.00 -14.72
CA ASN A 43 -13.29 -11.06 -15.81
C ASN A 43 -12.34 -9.84 -15.73
N ILE A 44 -11.24 -9.90 -16.48
CA ILE A 44 -10.15 -8.90 -16.47
C ILE A 44 -10.64 -7.51 -16.88
N MET A 45 -11.53 -7.42 -17.87
CA MET A 45 -12.07 -6.14 -18.35
C MET A 45 -12.96 -5.47 -17.30
N ALA A 46 -13.83 -6.23 -16.64
CA ALA A 46 -14.65 -5.73 -15.55
C ALA A 46 -13.78 -5.25 -14.38
N PHE A 47 -12.75 -6.02 -14.02
CA PHE A 47 -11.79 -5.65 -12.99
C PHE A 47 -11.03 -4.35 -13.34
N CYS A 48 -10.47 -4.23 -14.55
CA CYS A 48 -9.74 -3.02 -14.95
C CYS A 48 -10.65 -1.78 -14.92
N LYS A 49 -11.91 -1.91 -15.35
CA LYS A 49 -12.88 -0.80 -15.33
C LYS A 49 -13.22 -0.37 -13.91
N ASP A 50 -13.55 -1.31 -13.03
CA ASP A 50 -13.91 -1.01 -11.63
C ASP A 50 -12.69 -0.49 -10.85
N TYR A 51 -11.51 -1.07 -11.08
CA TYR A 51 -10.25 -0.60 -10.53
C TYR A 51 -9.96 0.85 -10.96
N ASN A 52 -10.05 1.17 -12.25
CA ASN A 52 -9.79 2.52 -12.75
C ASN A 52 -10.82 3.53 -12.20
N ALA A 53 -12.10 3.14 -12.10
CA ALA A 53 -13.13 4.00 -11.52
C ALA A 53 -12.86 4.30 -10.04
N ARG A 54 -12.48 3.30 -9.25
CA ARG A 54 -12.19 3.44 -7.81
C ARG A 54 -10.82 4.07 -7.50
N THR A 55 -9.90 4.06 -8.47
CA THR A 55 -8.55 4.63 -8.32
C THR A 55 -8.37 5.93 -9.11
N ALA A 56 -9.43 6.44 -9.75
CA ALA A 56 -9.39 7.68 -10.52
C ALA A 56 -8.91 8.87 -9.68
N ASP A 57 -9.34 8.96 -8.42
CA ASP A 57 -8.95 10.01 -7.48
C ASP A 57 -7.46 9.96 -7.07
N LYS A 58 -6.79 8.84 -7.32
CA LYS A 58 -5.38 8.60 -6.93
C LYS A 58 -4.48 8.35 -8.13
N ALA A 59 -4.86 8.86 -9.31
CA ALA A 59 -4.11 8.68 -10.55
C ALA A 59 -2.62 9.03 -10.38
N GLY A 60 -1.75 8.13 -10.82
CA GLY A 60 -0.28 8.29 -10.71
C GLY A 60 0.36 7.68 -9.46
N TYR A 61 -0.40 6.95 -8.63
CA TYR A 61 0.15 6.10 -7.57
C TYR A 61 -0.01 4.62 -7.89
N VAL A 62 0.94 3.78 -7.46
CA VAL A 62 0.79 2.32 -7.53
C VAL A 62 -0.09 1.85 -6.38
N ILE A 63 -1.29 1.35 -6.68
CA ILE A 63 -2.24 0.83 -5.70
C ILE A 63 -2.23 -0.70 -5.73
N PRO A 64 -1.73 -1.36 -4.66
CA PRO A 64 -1.81 -2.80 -4.53
C PRO A 64 -3.26 -3.24 -4.33
N VAL A 65 -3.62 -4.32 -4.99
CA VAL A 65 -4.96 -4.89 -5.00
C VAL A 65 -4.88 -6.37 -4.73
N GLU A 66 -5.72 -6.80 -3.80
CA GLU A 66 -5.85 -8.20 -3.42
C GLU A 66 -7.17 -8.72 -3.99
N ILE A 67 -7.08 -9.59 -4.99
CA ILE A 67 -8.23 -10.25 -5.61
C ILE A 67 -8.39 -11.62 -4.96
N THR A 68 -9.51 -11.81 -4.29
CA THR A 68 -9.97 -13.10 -3.79
C THR A 68 -10.90 -13.72 -4.81
N VAL A 69 -10.57 -14.92 -5.30
CA VAL A 69 -11.41 -15.66 -6.24
C VAL A 69 -12.12 -16.77 -5.48
N PHE A 70 -13.41 -16.93 -5.75
CA PHE A 70 -14.28 -17.95 -5.16
C PHE A 70 -14.58 -19.07 -6.16
N ASP A 71 -15.01 -20.22 -5.63
CA ASP A 71 -15.32 -21.42 -6.41
C ASP A 71 -16.44 -21.21 -7.45
N ASP A 72 -17.36 -20.27 -7.19
CA ASP A 72 -18.44 -19.90 -8.12
C ASP A 72 -17.99 -18.99 -9.28
N LYS A 73 -16.67 -18.86 -9.51
CA LYS A 73 -16.06 -17.93 -10.48
C LYS A 73 -16.32 -16.45 -10.17
N SER A 74 -16.97 -16.15 -9.06
CA SER A 74 -17.04 -14.79 -8.51
C SER A 74 -15.68 -14.39 -7.98
N PHE A 75 -15.41 -13.09 -8.03
CA PHE A 75 -14.22 -12.50 -7.45
C PHE A 75 -14.59 -11.27 -6.63
N THR A 76 -13.88 -11.04 -5.54
CA THR A 76 -13.91 -9.78 -4.81
C THR A 76 -12.51 -9.22 -4.79
N PHE A 77 -12.37 -7.91 -4.95
CA PHE A 77 -11.08 -7.27 -4.85
C PHE A 77 -11.11 -6.13 -3.83
N ILE A 78 -10.03 -6.04 -3.08
CA ILE A 78 -9.83 -5.03 -2.06
C ILE A 78 -8.66 -4.16 -2.52
N LEU A 79 -8.94 -2.88 -2.75
CA LEU A 79 -7.92 -1.88 -3.01
C LEU A 79 -7.28 -1.53 -1.67
N LYS A 80 -5.97 -1.72 -1.57
CA LYS A 80 -5.21 -1.26 -0.41
C LYS A 80 -4.70 0.16 -0.66
N THR A 81 -4.11 0.77 0.34
CA THR A 81 -3.44 2.05 0.11
C THR A 81 -2.14 1.89 -0.67
N PRO A 82 -1.70 2.93 -1.39
CA PRO A 82 -0.40 2.93 -2.02
C PRO A 82 0.70 2.59 -0.99
N PRO A 83 1.76 1.87 -1.42
CA PRO A 83 2.86 1.53 -0.55
C PRO A 83 3.48 2.82 -0.02
N ALA A 84 3.76 2.84 1.29
CA ALA A 84 4.35 4.01 1.93
C ALA A 84 5.68 4.36 1.24
N SER A 85 6.39 3.35 0.74
CA SER A 85 7.60 3.50 -0.05
C SER A 85 7.46 4.44 -1.23
N VAL A 86 6.41 4.31 -2.05
CA VAL A 86 6.22 5.15 -3.24
C VAL A 86 5.81 6.57 -2.84
N LEU A 87 4.99 6.72 -1.80
CA LEU A 87 4.60 8.03 -1.27
C LEU A 87 5.81 8.80 -0.72
N LEU A 88 6.65 8.10 0.04
CA LEU A 88 7.87 8.64 0.64
C LEU A 88 8.92 8.99 -0.42
N LEU A 89 9.14 8.12 -1.41
CA LEU A 89 10.04 8.39 -2.53
C LEU A 89 9.62 9.64 -3.31
N LYS A 90 8.32 9.77 -3.60
CA LYS A 90 7.77 10.95 -4.28
C LYS A 90 7.88 12.23 -3.44
N ALA A 91 7.63 12.14 -2.13
CA ALA A 91 7.78 13.26 -1.21
C ALA A 91 9.25 13.68 -1.05
N ALA A 92 10.16 12.71 -1.01
CA ALA A 92 11.61 12.94 -0.92
C ALA A 92 12.26 13.33 -2.26
N GLY A 93 11.51 13.30 -3.37
CA GLY A 93 12.04 13.55 -4.71
C GLY A 93 13.02 12.49 -5.23
N ALA A 94 13.02 11.29 -4.65
CA ALA A 94 13.92 10.20 -5.00
C ALA A 94 13.21 9.15 -5.85
N GLU A 95 13.85 8.66 -6.91
CA GLU A 95 13.27 7.62 -7.77
C GLU A 95 13.50 6.20 -7.20
N LYS A 96 14.53 6.03 -6.36
CA LYS A 96 14.92 4.74 -5.80
C LYS A 96 15.31 4.88 -4.32
N GLY A 97 14.96 3.87 -3.54
CA GLY A 97 15.39 3.77 -2.14
C GLY A 97 16.90 3.53 -2.01
N SER A 98 17.45 3.84 -0.84
CA SER A 98 18.85 3.59 -0.52
C SER A 98 19.19 2.10 -0.52
N LYS A 99 20.38 1.75 -1.03
CA LYS A 99 20.92 0.39 -0.89
C LYS A 99 21.38 0.13 0.54
N ASP A 100 21.86 1.17 1.21
CA ASP A 100 22.39 1.14 2.57
C ASP A 100 21.72 2.23 3.42
N PRO A 101 20.47 2.04 3.87
CA PRO A 101 19.65 3.07 4.53
C PRO A 101 20.27 3.69 5.80
N ARG A 102 21.25 3.00 6.40
CA ARG A 102 21.99 3.46 7.58
C ARG A 102 23.14 4.41 7.23
N ASN A 103 23.76 4.25 6.06
CA ASN A 103 24.93 5.02 5.64
C ASN A 103 24.61 6.03 4.54
N GLU A 104 23.78 5.65 3.57
CA GLU A 104 23.38 6.50 2.45
C GLU A 104 21.94 6.97 2.64
N LYS A 105 21.75 8.29 2.78
CA LYS A 105 20.44 8.92 2.78
C LYS A 105 20.10 9.39 1.37
N VAL A 106 18.96 8.95 0.85
CA VAL A 106 18.51 9.24 -0.53
C VAL A 106 17.54 10.42 -0.60
N GLY A 107 17.13 10.97 0.55
CA GLY A 107 16.29 12.15 0.59
C GLY A 107 15.84 12.48 2.01
N MET A 108 15.05 13.54 2.11
CA MET A 108 14.56 14.08 3.37
C MET A 108 13.11 14.54 3.18
N ILE A 109 12.28 14.30 4.18
CA ILE A 109 10.89 14.75 4.20
C ILE A 109 10.59 15.50 5.50
N THR A 110 9.64 16.42 5.45
CA THR A 110 9.18 17.12 6.64
C THR A 110 8.08 16.35 7.36
N ILE A 111 7.90 16.64 8.65
CA ILE A 111 6.82 16.03 9.44
C ILE A 111 5.42 16.32 8.87
N ASP A 112 5.24 17.45 8.18
CA ASP A 112 3.97 17.83 7.55
C ASP A 112 3.63 16.92 6.36
N GLN A 113 4.63 16.63 5.52
CA GLN A 113 4.48 15.65 4.44
C GLN A 113 4.21 14.25 5.01
N LEU A 114 4.93 13.86 6.06
CA LEU A 114 4.73 12.59 6.72
C LEU A 114 3.33 12.46 7.33
N ARG A 115 2.81 13.54 7.92
CA ARG A 115 1.45 13.61 8.46
C ARG A 115 0.40 13.49 7.35
N THR A 116 0.61 14.16 6.22
CA THR A 116 -0.27 14.06 5.05
C THR A 116 -0.33 12.63 4.54
N ILE A 117 0.84 12.00 4.33
CA ILE A 117 0.96 10.60 3.91
C ILE A 117 0.31 9.66 4.93
N ALA A 118 0.51 9.92 6.22
CA ALA A 118 -0.08 9.13 7.29
C ALA A 118 -1.61 9.26 7.32
N ALA A 119 -2.17 10.45 7.10
CA ALA A 119 -3.61 10.69 7.05
C ALA A 119 -4.26 10.02 5.83
N GLU A 120 -3.62 10.10 4.66
CA GLU A 120 -4.08 9.41 3.44
C GLU A 120 -4.08 7.89 3.60
N LYS A 121 -3.13 7.36 4.40
CA LYS A 121 -2.95 5.94 4.64
C LYS A 121 -3.72 5.43 5.88
N LEU A 122 -4.15 6.32 6.76
CA LEU A 122 -4.88 6.01 7.99
C LEU A 122 -6.07 5.05 7.80
N PRO A 123 -6.92 5.16 6.76
CA PRO A 123 -8.04 4.23 6.58
C PRO A 123 -7.61 2.77 6.32
N ASP A 124 -6.37 2.52 5.93
CA ASP A 124 -5.82 1.18 5.63
C ASP A 124 -4.86 0.69 6.72
N LEU A 125 -4.47 1.59 7.64
CA LEU A 125 -3.69 1.27 8.81
C LEU A 125 -4.61 0.79 9.94
N ASN A 126 -4.18 -0.23 10.68
CA ASN A 126 -4.86 -0.67 11.91
C ASN A 126 -4.67 0.29 13.10
N CYS A 127 -4.34 1.56 12.85
CA CYS A 127 -4.02 2.54 13.87
C CYS A 127 -5.20 3.47 14.11
N THR A 128 -5.54 3.67 15.37
CA THR A 128 -6.57 4.63 15.80
C THR A 128 -6.06 6.07 15.84
N ASN A 129 -4.75 6.28 15.99
CA ASN A 129 -4.15 7.61 16.13
C ASN A 129 -3.25 7.96 14.95
N VAL A 130 -3.32 9.22 14.51
CA VAL A 130 -2.46 9.79 13.44
C VAL A 130 -0.98 9.67 13.82
N GLU A 131 -0.63 9.85 15.09
CA GLU A 131 0.76 9.69 15.56
C GLU A 131 1.29 8.26 15.36
N SER A 132 0.47 7.24 15.63
CA SER A 132 0.86 5.85 15.38
C SER A 132 1.04 5.58 13.89
N ALA A 133 0.17 6.15 13.04
CA ALA A 133 0.33 6.10 11.60
C ALA A 133 1.64 6.77 11.17
N MET A 134 1.93 7.99 11.68
CA MET A 134 3.17 8.71 11.43
C MET A 134 4.41 7.88 11.80
N ARG A 135 4.42 7.20 12.95
CA ARG A 135 5.53 6.32 13.36
C ARG A 135 5.75 5.13 12.43
N ILE A 136 4.68 4.54 11.89
CA ILE A 136 4.78 3.42 10.94
C ILE A 136 5.38 3.89 9.62
N ILE A 137 4.92 5.04 9.13
CA ILE A 137 5.47 5.65 7.91
C ILE A 137 6.92 6.07 8.14
N ALA A 138 7.24 6.63 9.31
CA ALA A 138 8.59 7.02 9.67
C ALA A 138 9.56 5.84 9.69
N GLY A 139 9.14 4.69 10.22
CA GLY A 139 9.94 3.46 10.17
C GLY A 139 10.20 2.99 8.74
N THR A 140 9.23 3.18 7.84
CA THR A 140 9.40 2.85 6.42
C THR A 140 10.40 3.79 5.74
N ALA A 141 10.32 5.10 6.03
CA ALA A 141 11.26 6.09 5.52
C ALA A 141 12.70 5.77 5.97
N ALA A 142 12.89 5.48 7.26
CA ALA A 142 14.18 5.10 7.81
C ALA A 142 14.76 3.83 7.14
N ASN A 143 13.93 2.83 6.86
CA ASN A 143 14.35 1.60 6.16
C ASN A 143 14.73 1.84 4.69
N MET A 144 14.27 2.94 4.09
CA MET A 144 14.61 3.32 2.71
C MET A 144 15.74 4.35 2.64
N GLY A 145 16.26 4.80 3.79
CA GLY A 145 17.28 5.86 3.85
C GLY A 145 16.71 7.25 3.58
N ILE A 146 15.44 7.49 3.91
CA ILE A 146 14.84 8.82 3.86
C ILE A 146 14.84 9.38 5.29
N ASP A 147 15.40 10.57 5.44
CA ASP A 147 15.46 11.28 6.71
C ASP A 147 14.19 12.09 6.97
N ILE A 148 13.86 12.34 8.24
CA ILE A 148 12.62 13.03 8.63
C ILE A 148 12.97 14.14 9.60
N ASP A 149 12.53 15.35 9.29
CA ASP A 149 12.72 16.50 10.16
C ASP A 149 11.40 17.15 10.58
N PRO A 150 11.22 17.41 11.89
CA PRO A 150 11.98 16.87 13.02
C PRO A 150 11.79 15.35 13.21
N PRO A 151 12.73 14.63 13.85
CA PRO A 151 12.67 13.18 14.01
C PRO A 151 11.47 12.75 14.86
N VAL A 152 10.51 12.05 14.25
CA VAL A 152 9.30 11.53 14.92
C VAL A 152 9.59 10.26 15.73
N LEU A 153 10.66 9.55 15.38
CA LEU A 153 11.11 8.39 16.12
C LEU A 153 12.21 8.84 17.08
N GLU A 154 11.91 8.87 18.37
CA GLU A 154 12.95 8.95 19.39
C GLU A 154 13.97 7.82 19.11
N PRO A 155 15.26 8.15 18.93
CA PRO A 155 16.27 7.11 18.82
C PRO A 155 16.19 6.29 20.10
N LYS A 156 15.90 4.98 19.99
CA LYS A 156 16.01 4.08 21.14
C LYS A 156 17.42 4.23 21.67
N GLN A 157 17.56 4.90 22.81
CA GLN A 157 18.81 4.95 23.53
C GLN A 157 19.17 3.50 23.84
N LYS A 158 20.19 2.98 23.13
CA LYS A 158 20.80 1.72 23.51
C LYS A 158 21.36 1.95 24.89
N VAL A 159 20.62 1.53 25.91
CA VAL A 159 21.20 1.27 27.22
C VAL A 159 22.15 0.10 26.99
N LEU A 160 23.43 0.42 26.81
CA LEU A 160 24.48 -0.57 27.00
C LEU A 160 24.37 -0.97 28.47
N VAL A 161 23.93 -2.21 28.70
CA VAL A 161 24.15 -2.93 29.97
C VAL A 161 25.43 -3.73 29.81
#